data_AF-I4HCA1-F1
#
_entry.id   AF-I4HCA1-F1
#
_cell.length_a   1.000
_cell.length_b   1.000
_cell.length_c   1.000
_cell.angle_alpha   90.00
_cell.angle_beta   90.00
_cell.angle_gamma   90.00
#
_symmetry.space_group_name_H-M   'P 1'
#
loop_
_entity.id
_entity.type
_entity.pdbx_description
1 polymer ?
#
loop_
_entity_poly.entity_id
_entity_poly.type
_entity_poly.pdbx_seq_one_letter_code
_entity_poly.pdbx_strand_id
1 'polypeptide(L)'
;MHDYLAIFNGSVPLGEQLEYFRNQLNISSPQLNDYATAEFRSYWDMWRILQLLRLAGNDLWKQATHENVLTFSSQLRATLEKVEESAIFFDEIDYEKLKNILKIFGEFRLGKIRLLEIRSEGDLRFVVPDIAEEQIDRNRRYKHEYEELLNEIRISFRERICR
;
A
#
# COMPACT_ATOMS: atom_id res chain seq x y z
N MET A 1 29.04 -0.77 9.53
CA MET A 1 28.52 -1.15 8.19
C MET A 1 27.38 -2.20 8.27
N HIS A 2 26.81 -2.45 9.47
CA HIS A 2 25.75 -3.45 9.69
C HIS A 2 24.34 -2.84 9.91
N ASP A 3 24.23 -1.53 10.08
CA ASP A 3 22.97 -0.89 10.53
C ASP A 3 21.94 -0.61 9.43
N TYR A 4 22.33 -0.57 8.16
CA TYR A 4 21.40 -0.29 7.06
C TYR A 4 20.38 -1.42 6.84
N LEU A 5 20.77 -2.67 7.04
CA LEU A 5 19.88 -3.82 6.80
C LEU A 5 18.80 -3.97 7.88
N ALA A 6 19.01 -3.41 9.08
CA ALA A 6 18.04 -3.46 10.17
C ALA A 6 16.86 -2.49 9.98
N ILE A 7 17.10 -1.35 9.31
CA ILE A 7 16.10 -0.30 9.08
C ILE A 7 15.05 -0.74 8.05
N PHE A 8 15.43 -1.52 7.03
CA PHE A 8 14.53 -1.88 5.91
C PHE A 8 13.78 -3.21 6.08
N ASN A 9 14.04 -3.97 7.15
CA ASN A 9 13.38 -5.26 7.44
C ASN A 9 12.26 -5.16 8.50
N GLY A 10 11.87 -3.96 8.93
CA GLY A 10 10.80 -3.75 9.92
C GLY A 10 11.22 -3.97 11.37
N SER A 11 12.53 -4.07 11.64
CA SER A 11 13.10 -4.36 12.96
C SER A 11 13.31 -3.12 13.84
N VAL A 12 13.03 -1.92 13.31
CA VAL A 12 13.24 -0.62 13.99
C VAL A 12 11.91 0.12 14.11
N PRO A 13 11.56 0.71 15.27
CA PRO A 13 10.32 1.48 15.43
C PRO A 13 10.22 2.66 14.44
N LEU A 14 9.01 2.91 13.94
CA LEU A 14 8.73 3.93 12.92
C LEU A 14 9.26 5.34 13.27
N GLY A 15 9.30 5.70 14.56
CA GLY A 15 9.82 7.00 15.02
C GLY A 15 11.31 7.21 14.74
N GLU A 16 12.13 6.18 14.90
CA GLU A 16 13.58 6.24 14.65
C GLU A 16 13.91 6.25 13.15
N GLN A 17 13.08 5.58 12.34
CA GLN A 17 13.18 5.67 10.89
C GLN A 17 12.93 7.13 10.45
N LEU A 18 11.87 7.76 10.96
CA LEU A 18 11.53 9.15 10.63
C LEU A 18 12.59 10.17 11.08
N GLU A 19 13.23 9.98 12.24
CA GLU A 19 14.31 10.87 12.70
C GLU A 19 15.57 10.74 11.84
N TYR A 20 15.94 9.51 11.46
CA TYR A 20 17.05 9.28 10.53
C TYR A 20 16.81 10.00 9.19
N PHE A 21 15.60 9.90 8.64
CA PHE A 21 15.25 10.54 7.37
C PHE A 21 15.18 12.08 7.49
N ARG A 22 14.70 12.60 8.61
CA ARG A 22 14.67 14.06 8.86
C ARG A 22 16.06 14.66 8.91
N ASN A 23 17.04 13.95 9.48
CA ASN A 23 18.43 14.38 9.58
C ASN A 23 19.23 14.20 8.28
N GLN A 24 18.89 13.19 7.47
CA GLN A 24 19.48 13.00 6.13
C GLN A 24 19.09 14.10 5.15
N LEU A 25 17.90 14.71 5.30
CA LEU A 25 17.35 15.65 4.33
C LEU A 25 17.88 17.09 4.43
N ASN A 26 18.60 17.47 5.49
CA ASN A 26 19.32 18.74 5.71
C ASN A 26 18.81 19.95 4.89
N ILE A 27 17.50 20.23 4.93
CA ILE A 27 16.86 21.08 3.93
C ILE A 27 17.30 22.53 4.14
N SER A 28 18.14 23.03 3.23
CA SER A 28 18.41 24.45 2.99
C SER A 28 18.89 24.66 1.54
N SER A 29 18.15 25.47 0.78
CA SER A 29 18.55 26.26 -0.41
C SER A 29 18.13 25.79 -1.84
N PRO A 30 17.86 26.73 -2.79
CA PRO A 30 16.91 26.56 -3.90
C PRO A 30 17.50 26.73 -5.34
N GLN A 31 16.67 26.39 -6.35
CA GLN A 31 16.66 26.86 -7.77
C GLN A 31 17.15 25.97 -8.92
N LEU A 32 17.80 24.82 -8.71
CA LEU A 32 17.84 23.70 -9.68
C LEU A 32 17.19 22.43 -9.13
N ASN A 33 16.64 22.58 -7.93
CA ASN A 33 16.33 21.54 -6.98
C ASN A 33 14.84 21.20 -6.97
N ASP A 34 13.97 22.04 -7.53
CA ASP A 34 12.53 21.96 -7.27
C ASP A 34 11.86 20.77 -7.97
N TYR A 35 12.25 20.44 -9.21
CA TYR A 35 11.73 19.26 -9.91
C TYR A 35 12.27 17.96 -9.31
N ALA A 36 13.59 17.83 -9.14
CA ALA A 36 14.19 16.64 -8.51
C ALA A 36 13.69 16.46 -7.06
N THR A 37 13.50 17.57 -6.33
CA THR A 37 12.87 17.54 -5.00
C THR A 37 11.40 17.15 -5.09
N ALA A 38 10.63 17.63 -6.08
CA ALA A 38 9.23 17.25 -6.26
C ALA A 38 9.08 15.78 -6.69
N GLU A 39 9.99 15.27 -7.53
CA GLU A 39 10.09 13.88 -7.94
C GLU A 39 10.38 13.01 -6.71
N PHE A 40 11.48 13.29 -5.99
CA PHE A 40 11.82 12.61 -4.74
C PHE A 40 10.64 12.60 -3.75
N ARG A 41 10.01 13.77 -3.54
CA ARG A 41 8.84 13.90 -2.65
C ARG A 41 7.67 13.06 -3.13
N SER A 42 7.43 13.00 -4.44
CA SER A 42 6.35 12.19 -5.01
C SER A 42 6.58 10.71 -4.80
N TYR A 43 7.78 10.19 -5.06
CA TYR A 43 8.14 8.80 -4.76
C TYR A 43 8.03 8.47 -3.27
N TRP A 44 8.54 9.36 -2.41
CA TRP A 44 8.48 9.19 -0.96
C TRP A 44 7.05 9.21 -0.42
N ASP A 45 6.26 10.22 -0.78
CA ASP A 45 4.88 10.37 -0.34
C ASP A 45 4.01 9.23 -0.85
N MET A 46 4.23 8.79 -2.09
CA MET A 46 3.54 7.64 -2.66
C MET A 46 3.86 6.36 -1.89
N TRP A 47 5.14 6.11 -1.58
CA TRP A 47 5.51 4.97 -0.76
C TRP A 47 4.83 5.01 0.61
N ARG A 48 4.84 6.17 1.28
CA ARG A 48 4.19 6.34 2.58
C ARG A 48 2.70 6.00 2.51
N ILE A 49 2.00 6.51 1.50
CA ILE A 49 0.55 6.29 1.34
C ILE A 49 0.24 4.82 1.00
N LEU A 50 1.08 4.16 0.18
CA LEU A 50 0.99 2.72 -0.05
C LEU A 50 1.18 1.91 1.23
N GLN A 51 2.07 2.34 2.15
CA GLN A 51 2.22 1.67 3.45
C GLN A 51 0.99 1.85 4.33
N LEU A 52 0.38 3.04 4.36
CA LEU A 52 -0.88 3.24 5.08
C LEU A 52 -1.99 2.35 4.52
N LEU A 53 -2.09 2.22 3.20
CA LEU A 53 -3.03 1.32 2.54
C LEU A 53 -2.74 -0.16 2.87
N ARG A 54 -1.48 -0.58 2.88
CA ARG A 54 -1.05 -1.92 3.30
C ARG A 54 -1.45 -2.22 4.74
N LEU A 55 -1.25 -1.27 5.65
CA LEU A 55 -1.64 -1.42 7.07
C LEU A 55 -3.15 -1.59 7.21
N ALA A 56 -3.94 -0.72 6.57
CA ALA A 56 -5.40 -0.87 6.54
C ALA A 56 -5.81 -2.23 5.93
N GLY A 57 -5.10 -2.70 4.91
CA GLY A 57 -5.34 -4.01 4.29
C GLY A 57 -5.03 -5.18 5.24
N ASN A 58 -3.99 -5.05 6.06
CA ASN A 58 -3.66 -6.02 7.10
C ASN A 58 -4.70 -6.06 8.22
N ASP A 59 -5.22 -4.90 8.64
CA ASP A 59 -6.28 -4.84 9.65
C ASP A 59 -7.58 -5.44 9.10
N LEU A 60 -7.93 -5.11 7.85
CA LEU A 60 -9.06 -5.73 7.15
C LEU A 60 -8.87 -7.25 6.96
N TRP A 61 -7.65 -7.71 6.68
CA TRP A 61 -7.34 -9.14 6.60
C TRP A 61 -7.58 -9.84 7.93
N LYS A 62 -7.00 -9.32 9.01
CA LYS A 62 -7.11 -9.87 10.37
C LYS A 62 -8.56 -9.89 10.85
N GLN A 63 -9.31 -8.82 10.59
CA GLN A 63 -10.68 -8.69 11.01
C GLN A 63 -11.53 -8.03 9.93
N ALA A 64 -12.37 -8.83 9.28
CA ALA A 64 -13.38 -8.32 8.35
C ALA A 64 -14.53 -7.70 9.15
N THR A 65 -14.50 -6.38 9.33
CA THR A 65 -15.61 -5.58 9.90
C THR A 65 -16.01 -4.50 8.91
N HIS A 66 -17.23 -3.98 9.03
CA HIS A 66 -17.66 -2.83 8.22
C HIS A 66 -16.75 -1.61 8.43
N GLU A 67 -16.30 -1.37 9.65
CA GLU A 67 -15.35 -0.30 9.97
C GLU A 67 -14.02 -0.46 9.22
N ASN A 68 -13.40 -1.65 9.26
CA ASN A 68 -12.14 -1.89 8.56
C ASN A 68 -12.30 -1.81 7.04
N VAL A 69 -13.46 -2.22 6.50
CA VAL A 69 -13.79 -2.03 5.08
C VAL A 69 -13.87 -0.55 4.72
N LEU A 70 -14.54 0.27 5.55
CA LEU A 70 -14.66 1.71 5.32
C LEU A 70 -13.30 2.41 5.38
N THR A 71 -12.48 2.08 6.38
CA THR A 71 -11.12 2.60 6.54
C THR A 71 -10.26 2.25 5.33
N PHE A 72 -10.24 0.98 4.93
CA PHE A 72 -9.51 0.52 3.74
C PHE A 72 -10.00 1.19 2.46
N SER A 73 -11.32 1.31 2.29
CA SER A 73 -11.93 1.92 1.10
C SER A 73 -11.58 3.39 0.97
N SER A 74 -11.59 4.12 2.09
CA SER A 74 -11.23 5.54 2.14
C SER A 74 -9.75 5.73 1.82
N GLN A 75 -8.88 4.89 2.41
CA GLN A 75 -7.46 4.93 2.12
C GLN A 75 -7.17 4.57 0.66
N LEU A 76 -7.82 3.55 0.10
CA LEU A 76 -7.66 3.15 -1.31
C LEU A 76 -8.06 4.29 -2.26
N ARG A 77 -9.18 4.96 -1.96
CA ARG A 77 -9.62 6.12 -2.74
C ARG A 77 -8.62 7.27 -2.68
N ALA A 78 -8.15 7.63 -1.49
CA ALA A 78 -7.15 8.67 -1.32
C ALA A 78 -5.83 8.35 -2.04
N THR A 79 -5.42 7.07 -2.05
CA THR A 79 -4.24 6.63 -2.79
C THR A 79 -4.45 6.73 -4.30
N LEU A 80 -5.62 6.33 -4.82
CA LEU A 80 -5.97 6.48 -6.24
C LEU A 80 -5.88 7.94 -6.67
N GLU A 81 -6.52 8.84 -5.93
CA GLU A 81 -6.48 10.29 -6.20
C GLU A 81 -5.02 10.79 -6.20
N LYS A 82 -4.20 10.33 -5.24
CA LYS A 82 -2.80 10.75 -5.17
C LYS A 82 -1.93 10.22 -6.32
N VAL A 83 -2.18 9.01 -6.80
CA VAL A 83 -1.44 8.43 -7.94
C VAL A 83 -1.66 9.25 -9.19
N GLU A 84 -2.91 9.67 -9.45
CA GLU A 84 -3.24 10.53 -10.59
C GLU A 84 -2.63 11.95 -10.43
N GLU A 85 -2.71 12.55 -9.24
CA GLU A 85 -2.11 13.87 -8.97
C GLU A 85 -0.60 13.91 -9.20
N SER A 86 0.09 12.83 -8.84
CA SER A 86 1.55 12.74 -8.91
C SER A 86 2.05 12.00 -10.16
N ALA A 87 1.18 11.64 -11.11
CA ALA A 87 1.50 10.81 -12.27
C ALA A 87 2.71 11.34 -13.07
N ILE A 88 2.81 12.66 -13.24
CA ILE A 88 3.90 13.32 -13.99
C ILE A 88 5.31 13.06 -13.42
N PHE A 89 5.40 12.69 -12.14
CA PHE A 89 6.68 12.46 -11.46
C PHE A 89 7.13 11.01 -11.50
N PHE A 90 6.30 10.09 -11.99
CA PHE A 90 6.65 8.68 -12.11
C PHE A 90 7.08 8.35 -13.53
N ASP A 91 8.04 7.44 -13.66
CA ASP A 91 8.25 6.83 -14.97
C ASP A 91 7.09 5.89 -15.32
N GLU A 92 6.97 5.54 -16.60
CA GLU A 92 5.88 4.70 -17.10
C GLU A 92 5.80 3.34 -16.38
N ILE A 93 6.95 2.73 -16.07
CA ILE A 93 7.02 1.40 -15.46
C ILE A 93 6.49 1.46 -14.02
N ASP A 94 6.93 2.45 -13.25
CA ASP A 94 6.51 2.68 -11.88
C ASP A 94 5.04 3.10 -11.82
N TYR A 95 4.59 3.94 -12.76
CA TYR A 95 3.19 4.32 -12.88
C TYR A 95 2.29 3.11 -13.18
N GLU A 96 2.69 2.23 -14.09
CA GLU A 96 1.96 0.99 -14.36
C GLU A 96 1.91 0.06 -13.15
N LYS A 97 3.02 -0.09 -12.40
CA LYS A 97 3.03 -0.85 -11.15
C LYS A 97 2.05 -0.26 -10.12
N LEU A 98 1.99 1.07 -10.00
CA LEU A 98 1.03 1.77 -9.13
C LEU A 98 -0.42 1.50 -9.54
N LYS A 99 -0.75 1.55 -10.82
CA LYS A 99 -2.10 1.21 -11.30
C LYS A 99 -2.45 -0.25 -11.02
N ASN A 100 -1.51 -1.16 -11.28
CA ASN A 100 -1.71 -2.59 -11.07
C ASN A 100 -1.94 -2.93 -9.60
N ILE A 101 -1.15 -2.37 -8.68
CA ILE A 101 -1.35 -2.64 -7.25
C ILE A 101 -2.70 -2.12 -6.74
N LEU A 102 -3.13 -0.94 -7.19
CA LEU A 102 -4.42 -0.38 -6.80
C LEU A 102 -5.60 -1.22 -7.30
N LYS A 103 -5.47 -1.80 -8.49
CA LYS A 103 -6.44 -2.77 -9.01
C LYS A 103 -6.53 -4.01 -8.11
N ILE A 104 -5.38 -4.59 -7.73
CA ILE A 104 -5.34 -5.77 -6.85
C ILE A 104 -5.94 -5.44 -5.47
N PHE A 105 -5.63 -4.27 -4.90
CA PHE A 105 -6.27 -3.80 -3.67
C PHE A 105 -7.80 -3.62 -3.82
N GLY A 106 -8.26 -3.18 -4.98
CA GLY A 106 -9.69 -3.10 -5.30
C GLY A 106 -10.36 -4.48 -5.27
N GLU A 107 -9.76 -5.48 -5.90
CA GLU A 107 -10.27 -6.86 -5.89
C GLU A 107 -10.25 -7.47 -4.50
N PHE A 108 -9.17 -7.25 -3.73
CA PHE A 108 -9.09 -7.63 -2.33
C PHE A 108 -10.24 -7.03 -1.51
N ARG A 109 -10.53 -5.73 -1.66
CA ARG A 109 -11.65 -5.08 -0.97
C ARG A 109 -12.99 -5.73 -1.32
N LEU A 110 -13.26 -5.94 -2.61
CA LEU A 110 -14.51 -6.55 -3.07
C LEU A 110 -14.66 -7.96 -2.51
N GLY A 111 -13.59 -8.75 -2.50
CA GLY A 111 -13.57 -10.06 -1.87
C GLY A 111 -13.91 -10.02 -0.38
N LYS A 112 -13.40 -9.03 0.37
CA LYS A 112 -13.70 -8.88 1.80
C LYS A 112 -15.14 -8.44 2.06
N ILE A 113 -15.71 -7.60 1.21
CA ILE A 113 -17.13 -7.22 1.26
C ILE A 113 -18.01 -8.46 1.04
N ARG A 114 -17.72 -9.27 0.02
CA ARG A 114 -18.46 -10.52 -0.24
C ARG A 114 -18.43 -11.47 0.95
N LEU A 115 -17.29 -11.61 1.64
CA LEU A 115 -17.20 -12.44 2.85
C LEU A 115 -18.08 -11.91 4.00
N LEU A 116 -18.25 -10.59 4.12
CA LEU A 116 -19.17 -10.00 5.09
C LEU A 116 -20.64 -10.28 4.72
N GLU A 117 -20.98 -10.15 3.44
CA GLU A 117 -22.32 -10.44 2.91
C GLU A 117 -22.67 -11.91 3.16
N ILE A 118 -21.80 -12.84 2.77
CA ILE A 118 -21.95 -14.28 3.03
C ILE A 118 -22.15 -14.56 4.52
N ARG A 119 -21.39 -13.90 5.41
CA ARG A 119 -21.56 -14.08 6.86
C ARG A 119 -22.93 -13.60 7.33
N SER A 120 -23.40 -12.45 6.84
CA SER A 120 -24.71 -11.89 7.19
C SER A 120 -25.89 -12.72 6.66
N GLU A 121 -25.74 -13.35 5.48
CA GLU A 121 -26.73 -14.24 4.88
C GLU A 121 -26.70 -15.65 5.50
N GLY A 122 -25.53 -16.13 5.91
CA GLY A 122 -25.36 -17.40 6.63
C GLY A 122 -26.03 -17.41 8.00
N ASP A 123 -26.10 -16.25 8.66
CA ASP A 123 -26.94 -16.07 9.86
C ASP A 123 -28.45 -16.17 9.54
N LEU A 124 -28.84 -16.09 8.26
CA LEU A 124 -30.23 -16.11 7.79
C LEU A 124 -30.67 -17.43 7.11
N ARG A 125 -29.78 -18.26 6.53
CA ARG A 125 -29.96 -19.70 6.13
C ARG A 125 -28.78 -20.22 5.28
N PHE A 126 -28.41 -21.49 5.47
CA PHE A 126 -27.57 -22.37 4.62
C PHE A 126 -26.68 -21.70 3.56
N VAL A 127 -25.57 -21.09 3.97
CA VAL A 127 -24.44 -20.84 3.06
C VAL A 127 -23.77 -22.18 2.75
N VAL A 128 -23.56 -22.48 1.47
CA VAL A 128 -22.77 -23.64 1.05
C VAL A 128 -21.31 -23.39 1.46
N PRO A 129 -20.72 -24.22 2.35
CA PRO A 129 -19.36 -24.01 2.87
C PRO A 129 -18.31 -23.76 1.79
N ASP A 130 -18.46 -24.43 0.63
CA ASP A 130 -17.54 -24.34 -0.52
C ASP A 130 -17.41 -22.92 -1.10
N ILE A 131 -18.49 -22.13 -1.09
CA ILE A 131 -18.47 -20.75 -1.63
C ILE A 131 -17.64 -19.84 -0.73
N ALA A 132 -17.80 -19.96 0.59
CA ALA A 132 -17.05 -19.17 1.55
C ALA A 132 -15.56 -19.50 1.49
N GLU A 133 -15.21 -20.79 1.39
CA GLU A 133 -13.83 -21.25 1.28
C GLU A 133 -13.16 -20.74 -0.01
N GLU A 134 -13.84 -20.81 -1.15
CA GLU A 134 -13.33 -20.27 -2.40
C GLU A 134 -13.07 -18.76 -2.33
N GLN A 135 -13.99 -18.00 -1.70
CA GLN A 135 -13.78 -16.56 -1.52
C GLN A 135 -12.61 -16.26 -0.57
N ILE A 136 -12.40 -17.05 0.48
CA ILE A 136 -11.24 -16.89 1.37
C ILE A 136 -9.94 -17.12 0.60
N ASP A 137 -9.86 -18.16 -0.21
CA ASP A 137 -8.67 -18.47 -0.99
C ASP A 137 -8.38 -17.42 -2.06
N ARG A 138 -9.40 -16.91 -2.75
CA ARG A 138 -9.23 -15.78 -3.69
C ARG A 138 -8.70 -14.54 -2.98
N ASN A 139 -9.25 -14.17 -1.82
CA ASN A 139 -8.74 -13.05 -1.02
C ASN A 139 -7.30 -13.28 -0.55
N ARG A 140 -6.94 -14.51 -0.18
CA ARG A 140 -5.57 -14.87 0.20
C ARG A 140 -4.60 -14.63 -0.96
N ARG A 141 -4.99 -15.01 -2.18
CA ARG A 141 -4.19 -14.75 -3.40
C ARG A 141 -3.99 -13.27 -3.64
N TYR A 142 -5.06 -12.46 -3.65
CA TYR A 142 -4.91 -11.01 -3.80
C TYR A 142 -4.05 -10.39 -2.71
N LYS A 143 -4.15 -10.89 -1.47
CA LYS A 143 -3.27 -10.45 -0.39
C LYS A 143 -1.80 -10.72 -0.70
N HIS A 144 -1.50 -11.91 -1.18
CA HIS A 144 -0.14 -12.28 -1.53
C HIS A 144 0.37 -11.43 -2.70
N GLU A 145 -0.41 -11.32 -3.76
CA GLU A 145 -0.09 -10.57 -4.99
C GLU A 145 0.23 -9.09 -4.68
N TYR A 146 -0.58 -8.41 -3.86
CA TYR A 146 -0.27 -7.02 -3.54
C TYR A 146 0.99 -6.90 -2.67
N GLU A 147 1.29 -7.84 -1.77
CA GLU A 147 2.50 -7.79 -0.93
C GLU A 147 3.76 -8.00 -1.76
N GLU A 148 3.73 -8.90 -2.74
CA GLU A 148 4.81 -9.11 -3.70
C GLU A 148 5.05 -7.85 -4.54
N LEU A 149 3.99 -7.29 -5.12
CA LEU A 149 4.09 -6.09 -5.94
C LEU A 149 4.53 -4.85 -5.12
N LEU A 150 4.12 -4.74 -3.84
CA LEU A 150 4.66 -3.72 -2.93
C LEU A 150 6.17 -3.84 -2.78
N ASN A 151 6.71 -5.06 -2.70
CA ASN A 151 8.14 -5.26 -2.58
C ASN A 151 8.88 -4.88 -3.89
N GLU A 152 8.29 -5.16 -5.05
CA GLU A 152 8.84 -4.69 -6.33
C GLU A 152 8.84 -3.17 -6.45
N ILE A 153 7.73 -2.53 -6.06
CA ILE A 153 7.61 -1.06 -6.03
C ILE A 153 8.65 -0.47 -5.07
N ARG A 154 8.86 -1.07 -3.90
CA ARG A 154 9.87 -0.63 -2.92
C ARG A 154 11.27 -0.60 -3.53
N ILE A 155 11.64 -1.65 -4.27
CA ILE A 155 12.96 -1.75 -4.90
C ILE A 155 13.10 -0.65 -5.95
N SER A 156 12.11 -0.51 -6.83
CA SER A 156 12.08 0.49 -7.90
C SER A 156 12.18 1.93 -7.34
N PHE A 157 11.33 2.25 -6.37
CA PHE A 157 11.30 3.57 -5.74
C PHE A 157 12.61 3.90 -5.03
N ARG A 158 13.22 2.91 -4.36
CA ARG A 158 14.53 3.10 -3.73
C ARG A 158 15.60 3.44 -4.77
N GLU A 159 15.60 2.79 -5.93
CA GLU A 159 16.53 3.11 -7.01
C GLU A 159 16.32 4.53 -7.56
N ARG A 160 15.08 5.02 -7.60
CA ARG A 160 14.74 6.40 -8.02
C ARG A 160 15.14 7.44 -6.99
N ILE A 161 14.91 7.14 -5.71
CA ILE A 161 15.20 8.03 -4.58
C ILE A 161 16.71 8.15 -4.31
N CYS A 162 17.49 7.09 -4.54
CA CYS A 162 18.93 7.07 -4.28
C CYS A 162 19.80 7.46 -5.49
N ARG A 163 19.18 7.82 -6.63
CA ARG A 163 19.88 8.42 -7.77
C ARG A 163 20.13 9.89 -7.53
#